data_AF-G0PMG2-F1
#
_entry.id   AF-G0PMG2-F1
#
_cell.length_a   1.000
_cell.length_b   1.000
_cell.length_c   1.000
_cell.angle_alpha   90.00
_cell.angle_beta   90.00
_cell.angle_gamma   90.00
#
_symmetry.space_group_name_H-M   'P 1'
#
loop_
_entity.id
_entity.type
_entity.pdbx_description
1 polymer ?
#
loop_
_entity_poly.entity_id
_entity_poly.type
_entity_poly.pdbx_seq_one_letter_code
_entity_poly.pdbx_strand_id
1 'polypeptide(L)'
;KSASGAGGHKTLLYGHAVQLKHVQSEMYLACLSSCSSNDKLAFDVGVQETNEGLNIILSVLKDMKMNSGEACWWTIHPASKQRSEGEKVRVGDDVILVSVATERYLHMAYSKGYMVIASFHQTLWNIQSVSSGSMRTRNMGFLFGNDVLRLFHGNDECLTIPENWSEHPQHK
;
A
#
# COMPACT_ATOMS: atom_id res chain seq x y z
N LYS A 1 -9.94 32.16 11.00
CA LYS A 1 -9.79 31.82 9.55
C LYS A 1 -9.42 30.34 9.47
N SER A 2 -10.37 29.52 9.04
CA SER A 2 -10.26 28.05 8.97
C SER A 2 -9.17 27.63 7.98
N ALA A 3 -8.19 26.86 8.46
CA ALA A 3 -7.14 26.26 7.65
C ALA A 3 -7.65 24.95 7.04
N SER A 4 -8.43 25.03 5.95
CA SER A 4 -8.76 23.88 5.10
C SER A 4 -7.58 23.62 4.15
N GLY A 5 -6.52 23.00 4.65
CA GLY A 5 -5.29 22.67 3.91
C GLY A 5 -5.37 21.34 3.16
N ALA A 6 -6.37 21.15 2.30
CA ALA A 6 -6.52 19.95 1.46
C ALA A 6 -6.41 20.34 -0.03
N GLY A 7 -5.47 19.74 -0.75
CA GLY A 7 -5.44 19.77 -2.23
C GLY A 7 -4.12 20.22 -2.86
N GLY A 8 -3.10 19.36 -2.86
CA GLY A 8 -1.87 19.57 -3.63
C GLY A 8 -0.90 18.40 -3.54
N HIS A 9 -0.02 18.24 -4.54
CA HIS A 9 1.06 17.24 -4.50
C HIS A 9 2.13 17.67 -3.49
N LYS A 10 1.99 17.22 -2.24
CA LYS A 10 2.94 17.49 -1.17
C LYS A 10 4.17 16.58 -1.33
N THR A 11 5.36 17.13 -1.09
CA THR A 11 6.58 16.34 -1.07
C THR A 11 6.62 15.45 0.17
N LEU A 12 6.97 14.17 -0.01
CA LEU A 12 7.16 13.25 1.10
C LEU A 12 8.48 13.55 1.82
N LEU A 13 8.41 13.70 3.15
CA LEU A 13 9.56 13.92 4.02
C LEU A 13 9.70 12.75 5.00
N TYR A 14 10.92 12.45 5.43
CA TYR A 14 11.15 11.55 6.54
C TYR A 14 10.48 12.07 7.82
N GLY A 15 9.89 11.17 8.59
CA GLY A 15 9.07 11.46 9.78
C GLY A 15 7.58 11.65 9.47
N HIS A 16 7.18 11.83 8.22
CA HIS A 16 5.75 11.90 7.88
C HIS A 16 5.06 10.55 8.02
N ALA A 17 3.83 10.60 8.51
CA ALA A 17 2.88 9.50 8.41
C ALA A 17 2.26 9.46 7.01
N VAL A 18 2.19 8.27 6.41
CA VAL A 18 1.63 8.02 5.09
C VAL A 18 0.58 6.91 5.12
N GLN A 19 -0.35 7.00 4.19
CA GLN A 19 -1.29 5.94 3.85
C GLN A 19 -0.88 5.32 2.51
N LEU A 20 -0.70 4.00 2.49
CA LEU A 20 -0.31 3.27 1.28
C LEU A 20 -1.56 2.61 0.68
N LYS A 21 -2.10 3.20 -0.38
CA LYS A 21 -3.30 2.72 -1.06
C LYS A 21 -2.95 1.67 -2.12
N HIS A 22 -3.61 0.53 -2.07
CA HIS A 22 -3.54 -0.50 -3.09
C HIS A 22 -4.42 -0.13 -4.28
N VAL A 23 -3.80 0.03 -5.46
CA VAL A 23 -4.42 0.64 -6.66
C VAL A 23 -5.63 -0.14 -7.19
N GLN A 24 -5.64 -1.47 -7.08
CA GLN A 24 -6.74 -2.26 -7.67
C GLN A 24 -7.96 -2.35 -6.75
N SER A 25 -7.74 -2.49 -5.44
CA SER A 25 -8.83 -2.67 -4.47
C SER A 25 -9.23 -1.37 -3.80
N GLU A 26 -8.48 -0.28 -4.02
CA GLU A 26 -8.65 1.02 -3.39
C GLU A 26 -8.60 1.01 -1.84
N MET A 27 -8.16 -0.11 -1.25
CA MET A 27 -7.95 -0.30 0.18
C MET A 27 -6.53 0.15 0.58
N TYR A 28 -6.28 0.24 1.88
CA TYR A 28 -5.04 0.75 2.44
C TYR A 28 -4.30 -0.33 3.21
N LEU A 29 -2.96 -0.33 3.11
CA LEU A 29 -2.10 -1.22 3.88
C LEU A 29 -2.27 -0.93 5.37
N ALA A 30 -2.63 -1.95 6.15
CA ALA A 30 -3.00 -1.80 7.54
C ALA A 30 -2.44 -2.92 8.41
N CYS A 31 -2.15 -2.59 9.67
CA CYS A 31 -1.99 -3.59 10.71
C CYS A 31 -3.35 -4.19 11.09
N LEU A 32 -3.44 -5.50 11.12
CA LEU A 32 -4.63 -6.26 11.50
C LEU A 32 -4.56 -6.65 12.99
N SER A 33 -5.70 -6.96 13.60
CA SER A 33 -5.75 -7.46 14.98
C SER A 33 -5.38 -8.94 15.10
N SER A 34 -5.16 -9.63 13.98
CA SER A 34 -4.76 -11.05 13.95
C SER A 34 -3.23 -11.21 14.04
N CYS A 35 -2.79 -12.41 14.41
CA CYS A 35 -1.39 -12.80 14.37
C CYS A 35 -1.28 -14.25 13.87
N SER A 36 -0.76 -14.41 12.66
CA SER A 36 -0.50 -15.69 12.00
C SER A 36 0.96 -16.15 12.11
N SER A 37 1.83 -15.29 12.65
CA SER A 37 3.26 -15.56 12.83
C SER A 37 3.56 -16.34 14.12
N ASN A 38 4.75 -16.94 14.21
CA ASN A 38 5.23 -17.55 15.46
C ASN A 38 5.66 -16.51 16.51
N ASP A 39 5.94 -15.27 16.08
CA ASP A 39 6.16 -14.13 16.97
C ASP A 39 4.81 -13.66 17.52
N LYS A 40 4.55 -13.98 18.78
CA LYS A 40 3.31 -13.64 19.49
C LYS A 40 3.13 -12.14 19.74
N LEU A 41 4.20 -11.36 19.58
CA LEU A 41 4.14 -9.91 19.69
C LEU A 41 3.90 -9.24 18.34
N ALA A 42 3.93 -9.98 17.24
CA ALA A 42 3.68 -9.44 15.92
C ALA A 42 2.19 -9.31 15.61
N PHE A 43 1.88 -8.49 14.62
CA PHE A 43 0.56 -8.38 14.02
C PHE A 43 0.63 -8.71 12.54
N ASP A 44 -0.44 -9.31 12.03
CA ASP A 44 -0.58 -9.50 10.59
C ASP A 44 -0.72 -8.14 9.89
N VAL A 45 -0.25 -8.06 8.65
CA VAL A 45 -0.40 -6.90 7.79
C VAL A 45 -1.24 -7.31 6.58
N GLY A 46 -2.21 -6.47 6.23
CA GLY A 46 -3.11 -6.71 5.11
C GLY A 46 -3.66 -5.42 4.54
N VAL A 47 -4.80 -5.49 3.86
CA VAL A 47 -5.49 -4.32 3.30
C VAL A 47 -6.85 -4.13 3.99
N GLN A 48 -7.20 -2.88 4.31
CA GLN A 48 -8.50 -2.51 4.88
C GLN A 48 -9.03 -1.23 4.22
N GLU A 49 -10.34 -1.05 4.22
CA GLU A 49 -10.95 0.25 3.93
C GLU A 49 -10.60 1.25 5.04
N THR A 50 -10.41 2.53 4.71
CA THR A 50 -10.18 3.55 5.73
C THR A 50 -11.47 3.78 6.53
N ASN A 51 -11.37 3.61 7.84
CA ASN A 51 -12.50 3.65 8.75
C ASN A 51 -13.06 5.05 9.04
N GLU A 52 -12.70 6.08 8.27
CA GLU A 52 -13.19 7.46 8.45
C GLU A 52 -14.72 7.59 8.24
N GLY A 53 -15.35 6.63 7.57
CA GLY A 53 -16.80 6.64 7.28
C GLY A 53 -17.70 5.77 8.17
N LEU A 54 -17.17 4.88 9.01
CA LEU A 54 -17.96 3.74 9.54
C LEU A 54 -17.84 3.46 11.05
N ASN A 55 -17.51 4.45 11.89
CA ASN A 55 -17.25 4.16 13.31
C ASN A 55 -17.75 5.21 14.33
N ILE A 56 -19.03 5.59 14.29
CA ILE A 56 -19.70 6.13 15.51
C ILE A 56 -20.51 5.05 16.25
N ILE A 57 -21.07 4.05 15.56
CA ILE A 57 -22.05 3.13 16.18
C ILE A 57 -21.43 1.80 16.65
N LEU A 58 -20.31 1.35 16.07
CA LEU A 58 -19.68 0.06 16.38
C LEU A 58 -18.51 0.11 17.39
N SER A 59 -18.11 1.30 17.87
CA SER A 59 -17.02 1.46 18.86
C SER A 59 -17.40 1.04 20.29
N VAL A 60 -18.68 0.88 20.60
CA VAL A 60 -19.15 0.64 21.98
C VAL A 60 -19.06 -0.85 22.39
N LEU A 61 -18.79 -1.78 21.47
CA LEU A 61 -18.97 -3.23 21.73
C LEU A 61 -17.73 -4.13 21.60
N LYS A 62 -16.50 -3.60 21.41
CA LYS A 62 -15.31 -4.47 21.27
C LYS A 62 -14.11 -3.97 22.09
N ASP A 63 -13.86 -4.63 23.22
CA ASP A 63 -12.73 -4.43 24.16
C ASP A 63 -11.35 -4.86 23.61
N MET A 64 -11.17 -4.87 22.29
CA MET A 64 -9.87 -5.06 21.64
C MET A 64 -9.82 -4.19 20.39
N LYS A 65 -10.00 -2.88 20.57
CA LYS A 65 -10.06 -1.93 19.45
C LYS A 65 -8.67 -1.36 19.19
N MET A 66 -7.90 -2.06 18.37
CA MET A 66 -6.84 -1.42 17.59
C MET A 66 -7.45 -0.19 16.90
N ASN A 67 -6.88 0.99 17.13
CA ASN A 67 -7.54 2.25 16.80
C ASN A 67 -7.70 2.34 15.28
N SER A 68 -8.91 2.05 14.79
CA SER A 68 -9.16 1.67 13.40
C SER A 68 -8.84 2.78 12.39
N GLY A 69 -8.73 4.02 12.86
CA GLY A 69 -8.28 5.18 12.07
C GLY A 69 -6.76 5.28 11.93
N GLU A 70 -6.00 4.74 12.88
CA GLU A 70 -4.52 4.77 12.91
C GLU A 70 -3.92 3.52 12.24
N ALA A 71 -4.71 2.47 12.07
CA ALA A 71 -4.26 1.18 11.57
C ALA A 71 -3.59 1.21 10.20
N CYS A 72 -3.99 2.16 9.36
CA CYS A 72 -3.53 2.33 7.98
C CYS A 72 -2.37 3.33 7.83
N TRP A 73 -1.88 3.89 8.94
CA TRP A 73 -0.84 4.91 8.94
C TRP A 73 0.52 4.34 9.28
N TRP A 74 1.50 4.71 8.47
CA TRP A 74 2.88 4.29 8.61
C TRP A 74 3.80 5.50 8.59
N THR A 75 4.67 5.67 9.59
CA THR A 75 5.71 6.68 9.53
C THR A 75 6.91 6.16 8.74
N ILE A 76 7.47 7.04 7.90
CA ILE A 76 8.64 6.71 7.08
C ILE A 76 9.93 7.25 7.72
N HIS A 77 10.85 6.35 8.05
CA HIS A 77 12.11 6.68 8.72
C HIS A 77 13.32 6.39 7.83
N PRO A 78 14.40 7.17 7.96
CA PRO A 78 15.62 6.92 7.22
C PRO A 78 16.27 5.62 7.70
N ALA A 79 16.69 4.77 6.74
CA ALA A 79 17.39 3.52 7.06
C ALA A 79 18.85 3.74 7.49
N SER A 80 19.44 4.88 7.14
CA SER A 80 20.86 5.18 7.37
C SER A 80 21.03 6.57 7.98
N LYS A 81 22.21 6.82 8.56
CA LYS A 81 22.59 8.12 9.13
C LYS A 81 22.88 9.21 8.08
N GLN A 82 22.75 8.89 6.78
CA GLN A 82 22.95 9.86 5.69
C GLN A 82 21.71 10.71 5.42
N ARG A 83 20.58 10.38 6.04
CA ARG A 83 19.31 11.07 5.92
C ARG A 83 18.81 11.44 7.30
N SER A 84 18.10 12.55 7.38
CA SER A 84 17.54 13.09 8.63
C SER A 84 16.02 13.24 8.51
N GLU A 85 15.34 13.26 9.66
CA GLU A 85 13.93 13.63 9.71
C GLU A 85 13.70 15.03 9.10
N GLY A 86 12.60 15.20 8.38
CA GLY A 86 12.31 16.43 7.63
C GLY A 86 12.99 16.53 6.26
N GLU A 87 13.97 15.67 5.94
CA GLU A 87 14.53 15.61 4.58
C GLU A 87 13.57 14.96 3.59
N LYS A 88 13.69 15.34 2.31
CA LYS A 88 12.90 14.73 1.22
C LYS A 88 13.33 13.27 1.00
N VAL A 89 12.35 12.38 0.96
CA VAL A 89 12.55 10.98 0.57
C VAL A 89 12.82 10.94 -0.93
N ARG A 90 13.86 10.19 -1.37
CA ARG A 90 14.24 10.06 -2.78
C ARG A 90 13.93 8.68 -3.32
N VAL A 91 13.77 8.59 -4.64
CA VAL A 91 13.71 7.30 -5.34
C VAL A 91 15.05 6.59 -5.17
N GLY A 92 15.00 5.29 -4.89
CA GLY A 92 16.15 4.45 -4.59
C GLY A 92 16.57 4.48 -3.12
N ASP A 93 16.03 5.37 -2.28
CA ASP A 93 16.32 5.35 -0.85
C ASP A 93 15.73 4.08 -0.21
N ASP A 94 16.52 3.46 0.67
CA ASP A 94 16.01 2.45 1.61
C ASP A 94 15.38 3.14 2.81
N VAL A 95 14.21 2.65 3.23
CA VAL A 95 13.41 3.22 4.31
C VAL A 95 12.97 2.16 5.30
N ILE A 96 12.60 2.64 6.47
CA ILE A 96 11.94 1.86 7.51
C ILE A 96 10.52 2.39 7.62
N LEU A 97 9.54 1.49 7.67
CA LEU A 97 8.14 1.84 7.91
C LEU A 97 7.75 1.39 9.32
N VAL A 98 7.16 2.29 10.10
CA VAL A 98 6.68 2.00 11.46
C VAL A 98 5.18 2.26 11.51
N SER A 99 4.41 1.27 11.97
CA SER A 99 2.97 1.41 12.17
C SER A 99 2.69 2.41 13.28
N VAL A 100 1.86 3.41 13.00
CA VAL A 100 1.43 4.40 14.01
C VAL A 100 0.64 3.73 15.12
N ALA A 101 -0.22 2.76 14.77
CA ALA A 101 -1.12 2.13 15.73
C ALA A 101 -0.45 1.10 16.66
N THR A 102 0.66 0.49 16.23
CA THR A 102 1.32 -0.58 16.99
C THR A 102 2.77 -0.31 17.36
N GLU A 103 3.35 0.81 16.90
CA GLU A 103 4.76 1.17 17.11
C GLU A 103 5.74 0.06 16.71
N ARG A 104 5.41 -0.67 15.64
CA ARG A 104 6.16 -1.82 15.14
C ARG A 104 6.58 -1.62 13.70
N TYR A 105 7.72 -2.21 13.34
CA TYR A 105 8.28 -2.14 12.01
C TYR A 105 7.52 -3.03 11.03
N LEU A 106 7.33 -2.55 9.80
CA LEU A 106 6.94 -3.41 8.69
C LEU A 106 8.09 -4.37 8.39
N HIS A 107 7.87 -5.65 8.62
CA HIS A 107 8.91 -6.67 8.63
C HIS A 107 8.59 -7.78 7.63
N MET A 108 9.59 -8.16 6.83
CA MET A 108 9.56 -9.39 6.06
C MET A 108 10.09 -10.53 6.93
N ALA A 109 9.18 -11.36 7.44
CA ALA A 109 9.52 -12.54 8.21
C ALA A 109 9.63 -13.78 7.33
N TYR A 110 10.53 -14.69 7.70
CA TYR A 110 10.63 -16.02 7.10
C TYR A 110 10.23 -17.06 8.15
N SER A 111 9.13 -17.77 7.93
CA SER A 111 8.67 -18.85 8.81
C SER A 111 8.28 -20.09 8.01
N LYS A 112 7.04 -20.17 7.52
CA LYS A 112 6.57 -21.21 6.59
C LYS A 112 6.55 -20.69 5.14
N GLY A 113 7.55 -19.88 4.81
CA GLY A 113 7.57 -19.00 3.64
C GLY A 113 7.75 -17.54 4.05
N TYR A 114 7.89 -16.66 3.06
CA TYR A 114 7.95 -15.22 3.28
C TYR A 114 6.57 -14.67 3.60
N MET A 115 6.49 -13.87 4.66
CA MET A 115 5.28 -13.16 5.05
C MET A 115 5.64 -11.74 5.50
N VAL A 116 4.69 -10.82 5.37
CA VAL A 116 4.85 -9.45 5.83
C VAL A 116 4.02 -9.27 7.10
N ILE A 117 4.68 -8.84 8.18
CA ILE A 117 4.09 -8.64 9.51
C ILE A 117 4.54 -7.30 10.09
N ALA A 118 3.85 -6.82 11.12
CA ALA A 118 4.34 -5.74 11.95
C ALA A 118 4.99 -6.33 13.21
N SER A 119 6.30 -6.16 13.40
CA SER A 119 7.05 -6.73 14.52
C SER A 119 8.13 -5.78 15.05
N PHE A 120 8.87 -6.20 16.07
CA PHE A 120 10.03 -5.44 16.57
C PHE A 120 11.31 -5.64 15.73
N HIS A 121 11.24 -6.43 14.65
CA HIS A 121 12.35 -6.64 13.74
C HIS A 121 12.27 -5.68 12.56
N GLN A 122 13.37 -4.96 12.31
CA GLN A 122 13.42 -4.02 11.22
C GLN A 122 13.70 -4.72 9.88
N THR A 123 12.99 -4.31 8.83
CA THR A 123 13.32 -4.62 7.43
C THR A 123 13.51 -3.32 6.66
N LEU A 124 14.51 -3.30 5.78
CA LEU A 124 14.72 -2.19 4.85
C LEU A 124 13.84 -2.39 3.62
N TRP A 125 13.11 -1.35 3.25
CA TRP A 125 12.23 -1.32 2.08
C TRP A 125 12.74 -0.29 1.09
N ASN A 126 12.87 -0.68 -0.18
CA ASN A 126 13.36 0.23 -1.21
C ASN A 126 12.21 1.02 -1.85
N ILE A 127 12.39 2.33 -2.03
CA ILE A 127 11.40 3.19 -2.68
C ILE A 127 11.66 3.26 -4.19
N GLN A 128 10.72 2.75 -4.98
CA GLN A 128 10.73 2.85 -6.44
C GLN A 128 9.50 3.60 -6.94
N SER A 129 9.67 4.36 -8.03
CA SER A 129 8.56 5.06 -8.69
C SER A 129 7.99 4.22 -9.82
N VAL A 130 6.68 3.94 -9.80
CA VAL A 130 5.99 3.25 -10.89
C VAL A 130 5.44 4.24 -11.92
N SER A 131 4.71 5.26 -11.47
CA SER A 131 4.17 6.32 -12.33
C SER A 131 3.91 7.60 -11.54
N SER A 132 3.78 8.73 -12.23
CA SER A 132 3.40 10.00 -11.62
C SER A 132 1.93 10.30 -11.88
N GLY A 133 1.17 10.59 -10.82
CA GLY A 133 -0.24 10.96 -10.92
C GLY A 133 -0.49 12.19 -11.81
N SER A 134 0.45 13.13 -11.85
CA SER A 134 0.36 14.31 -12.72
C SER A 134 0.52 13.98 -14.21
N MET A 135 1.17 12.86 -14.56
CA MET A 135 1.30 12.45 -15.96
C MET A 135 0.00 11.85 -16.45
N ARG A 136 -0.67 11.00 -15.64
CA ARG A 136 -1.96 10.40 -16.01
C ARG A 136 -3.06 11.45 -16.20
N THR A 137 -3.11 12.49 -15.34
CA THR A 137 -4.15 13.52 -15.45
C THR A 137 -3.95 14.49 -16.62
N ARG A 138 -2.70 14.79 -16.99
CA ARG A 138 -2.40 15.74 -18.09
C ARG A 138 -2.46 15.10 -19.47
N ASN A 139 -2.33 13.78 -19.56
CA ASN A 139 -2.26 13.04 -20.81
C ASN A 139 -3.48 12.11 -20.95
N MET A 140 -4.68 12.67 -20.76
CA MET A 140 -5.92 11.94 -21.05
C MET A 140 -5.93 11.51 -22.51
N GLY A 141 -6.18 10.22 -22.77
CA GLY A 141 -6.19 9.63 -24.11
C GLY A 141 -4.86 9.01 -24.57
N PHE A 142 -3.80 9.09 -23.76
CA PHE A 142 -2.56 8.35 -24.01
C PHE A 142 -2.57 7.01 -23.27
N LEU A 143 -1.94 6.00 -23.87
CA LEU A 143 -1.74 4.69 -23.25
C LEU A 143 -0.56 4.73 -22.28
N PHE A 144 -0.75 4.18 -21.09
CA PHE A 144 0.30 3.99 -20.09
C PHE A 144 0.63 2.51 -19.90
N GLY A 145 1.82 2.23 -19.40
CA GLY A 145 2.16 0.88 -18.94
C GLY A 145 1.14 0.39 -17.91
N ASN A 146 0.82 -0.91 -17.98
CA ASN A 146 -0.20 -1.61 -17.19
C ASN A 146 -1.66 -1.24 -17.47
N ASP A 147 -1.94 -0.41 -18.48
CA ASP A 147 -3.32 -0.21 -18.91
C ASP A 147 -3.84 -1.50 -19.60
N VAL A 148 -5.07 -1.88 -19.27
CA VAL A 148 -5.77 -3.00 -19.91
C VAL A 148 -6.50 -2.47 -21.14
N LEU A 149 -6.20 -3.06 -22.30
CA LEU A 149 -6.71 -2.60 -23.59
C LEU A 149 -7.31 -3.76 -24.39
N ARG A 150 -8.22 -3.42 -25.30
CA ARG A 150 -8.74 -4.32 -26.33
C ARG A 150 -8.16 -3.88 -27.68
N LEU A 151 -7.64 -4.85 -28.44
CA LEU A 151 -7.11 -4.62 -29.78
C LEU A 151 -8.21 -4.82 -30.81
N PHE A 152 -8.45 -3.81 -31.66
CA PHE A 152 -9.45 -3.85 -32.72
C PHE A 152 -8.78 -3.84 -34.10
N HIS A 153 -9.38 -4.56 -35.05
CA HIS A 153 -9.05 -4.51 -36.47
C HIS A 153 -10.29 -4.00 -37.23
N GLY A 154 -10.17 -2.87 -37.92
CA GLY A 154 -11.33 -2.17 -38.48
C GLY A 154 -12.28 -1.66 -37.39
N ASN A 155 -13.58 -1.56 -37.71
CA ASN A 155 -14.57 -0.97 -36.81
C ASN A 155 -15.15 -1.97 -35.79
N ASP A 156 -15.27 -3.25 -36.16
CA ASP A 156 -16.08 -4.22 -35.42
C ASP A 156 -15.36 -5.54 -35.07
N GLU A 157 -14.12 -5.76 -35.53
CA GLU A 157 -13.36 -6.97 -35.19
C GLU A 157 -12.43 -6.69 -34.01
N CYS A 158 -12.38 -7.59 -33.02
CA CYS A 158 -11.46 -7.47 -31.89
C CYS A 158 -10.72 -8.77 -31.63
N LEU A 159 -9.47 -8.65 -31.17
CA LEU A 159 -8.66 -9.82 -30.82
C LEU A 159 -9.23 -10.51 -29.58
N THR A 160 -9.60 -11.78 -29.74
CA THR A 160 -10.11 -12.64 -28.66
C THR A 160 -9.43 -14.02 -28.71
N ILE A 161 -9.44 -14.72 -27.58
CA ILE A 161 -9.14 -16.16 -27.53
C ILE A 161 -10.45 -16.96 -27.58
N PRO A 162 -10.48 -18.17 -28.15
CA PRO A 162 -11.62 -19.09 -28.08
C PRO A 162 -12.09 -19.35 -26.64
N GLU A 163 -13.39 -19.53 -26.44
CA GLU A 163 -13.96 -19.82 -25.09
C GLU A 163 -13.43 -21.13 -24.49
N ASN A 164 -13.05 -22.09 -25.33
CA ASN A 164 -12.49 -23.38 -24.92
C ASN A 164 -10.95 -23.39 -24.82
N TRP A 165 -10.31 -22.22 -24.76
CA TRP A 165 -8.84 -22.12 -24.71
C TRP A 165 -8.20 -22.92 -23.57
N SER A 166 -8.86 -23.01 -22.42
CA SER A 166 -8.40 -23.78 -21.26
C SER A 166 -8.49 -25.30 -21.42
N GLU A 167 -9.18 -25.81 -22.44
CA GLU A 167 -9.40 -27.24 -22.67
C GLU A 167 -8.31 -27.87 -23.56
N HIS A 168 -7.47 -27.06 -24.19
CA HIS A 168 -6.37 -27.55 -25.00
C HIS A 168 -5.10 -27.71 -24.13
N PRO A 169 -4.52 -28.92 -24.01
CA PRO A 169 -3.27 -29.10 -23.30
C PRO A 169 -2.19 -28.26 -23.97
N GLN A 170 -1.57 -27.37 -23.21
CA GLN A 170 -0.38 -26.65 -23.66
C GLN A 170 0.65 -27.68 -24.10
N HIS A 171 1.03 -27.62 -25.37
CA HIS A 171 2.01 -28.54 -25.96
C HIS A 171 3.23 -28.64 -25.04
N LYS A 172 3.54 -29.86 -24.60
CA LYS A 172 4.79 -30.21 -23.90
C LYS A 172 6.00 -29.93 -24.77
#